data_AF-A0A0K8Q8S5-F1
#
_entry.id   AF-A0A0K8Q8S5-F1
#
_cell.length_a   1.000
_cell.length_b   1.000
_cell.length_c   1.000
_cell.angle_alpha   90.00
_cell.angle_beta   90.00
_cell.angle_gamma   90.00
#
_symmetry.space_group_name_H-M   'P 1'
#
loop_
_entity.id
_entity.type
_entity.pdbx_description
1 polymer ?
#
loop_
_entity_poly.entity_id
_entity_poly.type
_entity_poly.pdbx_seq_one_letter_code
_entity_poly.pdbx_strand_id
1 'polypeptide(L)'
;MRVMAQMGMVMNLDKCIGCHTCSVTCKQAWTNRAGTEYVWFNNVETRPGQGYPRRYEDQERWHGGWVLNKRGSWCSKPAAG
;
A
#
# COMPACT_ATOMS: atom_id res chain seq x y z
N MET A 1 5.63 26.47 -15.89
CA MET A 1 6.22 25.75 -14.74
C MET A 1 5.36 26.04 -13.52
N ARG A 2 4.91 25.01 -12.81
CA ARG A 2 4.11 25.16 -11.59
C ARG A 2 4.85 24.49 -10.44
N VAL A 3 5.41 25.29 -9.53
CA VAL A 3 6.13 24.76 -8.36
C VAL A 3 5.12 24.28 -7.34
N MET A 4 5.27 23.02 -6.91
CA MET A 4 4.46 22.37 -5.89
C MET A 4 5.40 21.69 -4.89
N ALA A 5 4.94 21.47 -3.66
CA ALA A 5 5.70 20.78 -2.62
C ALA A 5 4.94 19.53 -2.12
N GLN A 6 5.68 18.46 -1.85
CA GLN A 6 5.15 17.20 -1.32
C GLN A 6 6.08 16.66 -0.23
N MET A 7 5.51 16.21 0.89
CA MET A 7 6.25 15.48 1.91
C MET A 7 6.53 14.05 1.41
N GLY A 8 7.81 13.66 1.34
CA GLY A 8 8.26 12.32 0.98
C GLY A 8 8.73 11.52 2.19
N MET A 9 8.83 10.20 2.05
CA MET A 9 9.32 9.29 3.10
C MET A 9 10.30 8.28 2.50
N VAL A 10 11.35 7.92 3.25
CA VAL A 10 12.31 6.88 2.89
C VAL A 10 12.37 5.85 4.01
N MET A 11 12.26 4.57 3.65
CA MET A 11 12.42 3.43 4.55
C MET A 11 13.73 2.70 4.21
N ASN A 12 14.70 2.70 5.12
CA ASN A 12 15.93 1.92 4.96
C ASN A 12 15.69 0.46 5.38
N LEU A 13 15.59 -0.44 4.40
CA LEU A 13 15.28 -1.86 4.63
C LEU A 13 16.41 -2.61 5.35
N ASP A 14 17.66 -2.16 5.24
CA ASP A 14 18.80 -2.80 5.94
C ASP A 14 18.74 -2.61 7.46
N LYS A 15 18.03 -1.57 7.92
CA LYS A 15 17.86 -1.28 9.36
C LYS A 15 16.50 -1.71 9.89
N CYS A 16 15.62 -2.22 9.04
CA CYS A 16 14.31 -2.70 9.48
C CYS A 16 14.46 -4.04 10.20
N ILE A 17 14.03 -4.10 11.46
CA ILE A 17 14.10 -5.32 12.27
C ILE A 17 12.75 -6.06 12.38
N GLY A 18 11.72 -5.60 11.66
CA GLY A 18 10.41 -6.25 11.67
C GLY A 18 9.69 -6.23 13.03
N CYS A 19 9.90 -5.23 13.88
CA CYS A 19 9.36 -5.21 15.24
C CYS A 19 7.88 -4.78 15.36
N HIS A 20 7.26 -4.32 14.28
CA HIS A 20 5.86 -3.85 14.24
C HIS A 20 5.51 -2.63 15.11
N THR A 21 6.48 -1.94 15.71
CA THR A 21 6.22 -0.72 16.50
C THR A 21 5.49 0.37 15.71
N CYS A 22 5.87 0.58 14.44
CA CYS A 22 5.20 1.54 13.55
C CYS A 22 3.72 1.17 13.30
N SER A 23 3.40 -0.11 13.24
CA SER A 23 2.03 -0.59 13.05
C SER A 23 1.19 -0.36 14.30
N VAL A 24 1.69 -0.75 15.48
CA VAL A 24 0.94 -0.63 16.74
C VAL A 24 0.69 0.84 17.08
N THR A 25 1.69 1.70 16.94
CA THR A 25 1.54 3.14 17.21
C THR A 25 0.49 3.78 16.29
N CYS A 26 0.53 3.47 14.99
CA CYS A 26 -0.48 3.93 14.03
C CYS A 26 -1.89 3.42 14.38
N LYS A 27 -2.00 2.14 14.75
CA LYS A 27 -3.25 1.50 15.16
C LYS A 27 -3.89 2.21 16.35
N GLN A 28 -3.12 2.44 17.41
CA GLN A 28 -3.62 3.04 18.63
C GLN A 28 -4.01 4.50 18.44
N ALA A 29 -3.31 5.23 17.56
CA ALA A 29 -3.63 6.62 17.28
C ALA A 29 -4.87 6.77 16.38
N TRP A 30 -5.08 5.87 15.40
CA TRP A 30 -6.00 6.14 14.29
C TRP A 30 -7.09 5.09 14.05
N THR A 31 -6.78 3.80 14.18
CA THR A 31 -7.71 2.70 13.79
C THR A 31 -8.13 1.84 14.98
N ASN A 32 -8.25 2.44 16.16
CA ASN A 32 -8.70 1.79 17.41
C ASN A 32 -10.23 1.82 17.61
N ARG A 33 -10.99 2.30 16.63
CA ARG A 33 -12.45 2.45 16.70
C ARG A 33 -13.16 1.20 16.17
N ALA A 34 -14.38 0.99 16.66
CA ALA A 34 -15.24 -0.10 16.22
C ALA A 34 -15.43 -0.09 14.68
N GLY A 35 -15.32 -1.26 14.05
CA GLY A 35 -15.39 -1.42 12.59
C GLY A 35 -14.06 -1.22 11.85
N THR A 36 -12.99 -0.82 12.55
CA THR A 36 -11.64 -0.68 11.96
C THR A 36 -10.60 -1.57 12.62
N GLU A 37 -11.03 -2.53 13.45
CA GLU A 37 -10.17 -3.42 14.23
C GLU A 37 -9.22 -4.22 13.33
N TYR A 38 -9.69 -4.63 12.15
CA TYR A 38 -8.88 -5.35 11.18
C TYR A 38 -7.94 -4.45 10.38
N VAL A 39 -8.15 -3.12 10.36
CA VAL A 39 -7.43 -2.17 9.51
C VAL A 39 -6.09 -1.78 10.12
N TRP A 40 -5.03 -1.91 9.33
CA TRP A 40 -3.67 -1.47 9.63
C TRP A 40 -3.20 -0.51 8.53
N PHE A 41 -3.30 0.80 8.76
CA PHE A 41 -2.81 1.80 7.79
C PHE A 41 -1.30 1.70 7.55
N ASN A 42 -0.54 1.38 8.59
CA ASN A 42 0.88 1.06 8.50
C ASN A 42 1.08 -0.40 8.91
N ASN A 43 1.47 -1.26 7.98
CA ASN A 43 1.73 -2.68 8.21
C ASN A 43 3.17 -3.05 7.83
N VAL A 44 3.68 -4.10 8.48
CA VAL A 44 5.00 -4.69 8.20
C VAL A 44 4.77 -6.12 7.73
N GLU A 45 5.46 -6.52 6.66
CA GLU A 45 5.31 -7.83 6.04
C GLU A 45 6.69 -8.47 5.83
N THR A 46 6.81 -9.76 6.15
CA THR A 46 8.00 -10.54 5.83
C THR A 46 7.99 -10.92 4.35
N ARG A 47 9.14 -10.80 3.70
CA ARG A 47 9.36 -11.25 2.32
C ARG A 47 10.32 -12.45 2.27
N PRO A 48 10.06 -13.45 1.42
CA PRO A 48 8.87 -13.61 0.55
C PRO A 48 7.58 -13.92 1.34
N GLY A 49 6.42 -13.43 0.86
CA GLY A 49 5.15 -13.55 1.58
C GLY A 49 3.95 -13.11 0.72
N GLN A 50 2.73 -13.35 1.23
CA GLN A 50 1.47 -13.03 0.53
C GLN A 50 0.93 -11.62 0.84
N GLY A 51 1.49 -10.95 1.84
CA GLY A 51 1.09 -9.60 2.27
C GLY A 51 -0.31 -9.47 2.89
N TYR A 52 -0.70 -8.23 3.14
CA TYR A 52 -1.97 -7.83 3.73
C TYR A 52 -2.61 -6.67 2.94
N PRO A 53 -3.84 -6.83 2.41
CA PRO A 53 -4.60 -8.07 2.28
C PRO A 53 -3.87 -9.13 1.47
N ARG A 54 -4.23 -10.41 1.65
CA ARG A 54 -3.53 -11.51 0.97
C ARG A 54 -3.57 -11.33 -0.56
N ARG A 55 -2.40 -11.45 -1.19
CA ARG A 55 -2.15 -11.28 -2.63
C ARG A 55 -2.49 -9.89 -3.16
N TYR A 56 -2.34 -8.82 -2.37
CA TYR A 56 -2.66 -7.46 -2.84
C TYR A 56 -1.84 -7.03 -4.07
N GLU A 57 -0.67 -7.63 -4.30
CA GLU A 57 0.19 -7.35 -5.47
C GLU A 57 -0.38 -7.92 -6.78
N ASP A 58 -1.32 -8.87 -6.72
CA ASP A 58 -1.95 -9.50 -7.88
C ASP A 58 -3.00 -8.58 -8.54
N GLN A 59 -2.57 -7.83 -9.55
CA GLN A 59 -3.46 -6.89 -10.26
C GLN A 59 -4.36 -7.55 -11.31
N GLU A 60 -4.21 -8.85 -11.59
CA GLU A 60 -5.20 -9.61 -12.37
C GLU A 60 -6.42 -9.93 -11.52
N ARG A 61 -6.25 -10.04 -10.21
CA ARG A 61 -7.36 -10.19 -9.24
C ARG A 61 -7.92 -8.87 -8.73
N TRP A 62 -7.05 -7.91 -8.40
CA TRP A 62 -7.45 -6.68 -7.68
C TRP A 62 -7.66 -5.46 -8.57
N HIS A 63 -7.22 -5.53 -9.84
CA HIS A 63 -7.46 -4.50 -10.85
C HIS A 63 -7.06 -3.06 -10.44
N GLY A 64 -6.01 -2.92 -9.61
CA GLY A 64 -5.48 -1.63 -9.20
C GLY A 64 -4.55 -0.99 -10.23
N GLY A 65 -4.43 0.34 -10.16
CA GLY A 65 -3.48 1.12 -10.96
C GLY A 65 -3.91 1.36 -12.40
N TRP A 66 -2.92 1.63 -13.26
CA TRP A 66 -3.10 2.11 -14.63
C TRP A 66 -2.37 1.22 -15.64
N VAL A 67 -2.83 1.24 -16.89
CA VAL A 67 -2.16 0.63 -18.05
C VAL A 67 -1.99 1.66 -19.16
N LEU A 68 -0.92 1.51 -19.94
CA LEU A 68 -0.66 2.35 -21.10
C LEU A 68 -1.44 1.78 -22.30
N ASN A 69 -2.29 2.58 -22.92
CA ASN A 69 -3.02 2.15 -24.11
C ASN A 69 -2.19 2.32 -25.39
N LYS A 70 -2.69 1.79 -26.51
CA LYS A 70 -2.05 1.86 -27.84
C LYS A 70 -1.83 3.30 -28.34
N ARG A 71 -2.56 4.27 -27.80
CA ARG A 71 -2.45 5.71 -28.13
C ARG A 71 -1.43 6.44 -27.24
N GLY A 72 -0.76 5.72 -26.33
CA GLY A 72 0.22 6.30 -25.40
C GLY A 72 -0.39 7.05 -24.22
N SER A 73 -1.68 6.88 -23.93
CA SER A 73 -2.31 7.47 -22.74
C SER A 73 -2.63 6.44 -21.66
N TRP A 74 -2.53 6.86 -20.40
CA TRP A 74 -2.85 6.04 -19.23
C TRP A 74 -4.36 5.87 -19.11
N CYS A 75 -4.82 4.63 -18.95
CA CYS A 75 -6.19 4.31 -18.58
C CYS A 75 -6.22 3.36 -17.38
N SER A 76 -7.31 3.38 -16.61
CA SER A 76 -7.51 2.44 -15.51
C SER A 76 -7.44 1.01 -16.04
N LYS A 77 -6.89 0.07 -15.26
CA LYS A 77 -6.96 -1.35 -15.62
C LYS A 77 -8.43 -1.76 -15.76
N PRO A 78 -8.84 -2.39 -16.89
CA PRO A 78 -10.17 -2.94 -16.99
C PRO A 78 -10.33 -4.05 -15.94
N ALA A 79 -11.51 -4.12 -15.34
CA ALA A 79 -11.90 -5.30 -14.57
C ALA A 79 -11.89 -6.51 -15.52
N ALA A 80 -11.35 -7.65 -15.07
CA ALA A 80 -11.48 -8.88 -15.83
C ALA A 80 -12.98 -9.21 -15.94
N GLY A 81 -13.45 -9.43 -17.16
CA GLY A 81 -14.79 -9.94 -17.44
C GLY A 81 -14.90 -11.42 -17.14
#